data_AF-X5P3U2-F1
#
_entry.id   AF-X5P3U2-F1
#
_cell.length_a   1.000
_cell.length_b   1.000
_cell.length_c   1.000
_cell.angle_alpha   90.00
_cell.angle_beta   90.00
_cell.angle_gamma   90.00
#
_symmetry.space_group_name_H-M   'P 1'
#
loop_
_entity.id
_entity.type
_entity.pdbx_description
1 polymer ?
#
loop_
_entity_poly.entity_id
_entity_poly.type
_entity_poly.pdbx_seq_one_letter_code
_entity_poly.pdbx_strand_id
1 'polypeptide(L)' 'MKCSYSQINLDEHRTIERWRQAGVSVDTIAEKLGRHRSTIFRQIARNKFEDREMPDLTGYFCVTGKGAMMEAAR' A
#
# COMPACT_ATOMS: atom_id res chain seq x y z
N MET A 1 -4.99 26.01 -6.80
CA MET A 1 -4.20 24.87 -6.29
C MET A 1 -4.46 23.67 -7.19
N LYS A 2 -3.54 23.27 -8.09
CA LYS A 2 -3.72 22.05 -8.88
C LYS A 2 -3.47 20.85 -7.95
N CYS A 3 -4.53 20.26 -7.39
CA CYS A 3 -4.48 18.88 -6.94
C CYS A 3 -4.49 18.00 -8.19
N SER A 4 -3.36 17.91 -8.90
CA SER A 4 -3.19 16.86 -9.89
C SER A 4 -3.20 15.54 -9.11
N TYR A 5 -4.32 14.83 -9.20
CA TYR A 5 -4.42 13.48 -8.66
C TYR A 5 -3.43 12.60 -9.44
N SER A 6 -2.24 12.42 -8.88
CA SER A 6 -1.28 11.44 -9.37
C SER A 6 -1.58 10.12 -8.71
N GLN A 7 -1.70 9.07 -9.52
CA GLN A 7 -1.73 7.70 -9.01
C GLN A 7 -0.42 7.43 -8.24
N ILE A 8 -0.52 6.60 -7.20
CA ILE A 8 0.66 6.08 -6.52
C ILE A 8 1.34 5.09 -7.49
N ASN A 9 2.62 5.28 -7.73
CA ASN A 9 3.42 4.43 -8.62
C ASN A 9 3.78 3.10 -7.94
N LEU A 10 4.20 2.11 -8.72
CA LEU A 10 4.58 0.80 -8.19
C LEU A 10 5.73 0.87 -7.16
N ASP A 11 6.71 1.74 -7.37
CA ASP A 11 7.80 1.97 -6.39
C ASP A 11 7.30 2.60 -5.09
N GLU A 12 6.34 3.52 -5.17
CA GLU A 12 5.71 4.10 -4.00
C GLU A 12 4.92 3.02 -3.24
N HIS A 13 4.20 2.14 -3.96
CA HIS A 13 3.52 0.98 -3.37
C HIS A 13 4.48 0.02 -2.65
N ARG A 14 5.61 -0.34 -3.27
CA ARG A 14 6.66 -1.18 -2.65
C ARG A 14 7.27 -0.53 -1.41
N THR A 15 7.47 0.78 -1.47
CA THR A 15 7.98 1.55 -0.32
C THR A 15 7.00 1.53 0.84
N ILE A 16 5.71 1.75 0.56
CA ILE A 16 4.63 1.68 1.56
C ILE A 16 4.59 0.28 2.18
N GLU A 17 4.64 -0.79 1.38
CA GLU A 17 4.64 -2.18 1.86
C GLU A 17 5.83 -2.46 2.79
N ARG A 18 7.05 -2.20 2.33
CA ARG A 18 8.27 -2.44 3.10
C ARG A 18 8.26 -1.70 4.43
N TRP A 19 7.80 -0.46 4.43
CA TRP A 19 7.75 0.36 5.63
C TRP A 19 6.60 -0.01 6.55
N ARG A 20 5.47 -0.49 6.03
CA ARG A 20 4.41 -1.06 6.85
C ARG A 20 4.83 -2.35 7.53
N GLN A 21 5.51 -3.25 6.82
CA GLN A 21 6.10 -4.46 7.39
C GLN A 21 7.16 -4.13 8.45
N ALA A 22 7.91 -3.05 8.28
CA ALA A 22 8.87 -2.55 9.27
C ALA A 22 8.23 -1.74 10.43
N GLY A 23 6.91 -1.58 10.48
CA GLY A 23 6.21 -0.86 11.56
C GLY A 23 6.31 0.67 11.50
N VAL A 24 6.69 1.25 10.36
CA VAL A 24 6.80 2.71 10.19
C VAL A 24 5.41 3.36 10.15
N SER A 25 5.29 4.54 10.76
CA SER A 25 4.05 5.32 10.80
C SER A 25 3.67 5.89 9.43
N VAL A 26 2.37 6.08 9.19
CA VAL A 26 1.85 6.62 7.92
C VAL A 26 2.38 8.03 7.66
N ASP A 27 2.55 8.85 8.70
CA ASP A 27 3.06 10.21 8.57
C ASP A 27 4.50 10.22 8.06
N THR A 28 5.38 9.39 8.61
CA THR A 28 6.76 9.28 8.12
C THR A 28 6.82 8.75 6.68
N ILE A 29 5.96 7.79 6.33
CA ILE A 29 5.86 7.29 4.95
C ILE A 29 5.41 8.41 4.00
N ALA A 30 4.43 9.22 4.41
CA ALA A 30 3.88 10.31 3.63
C ALA A 30 4.90 11.44 3.40
N GLU A 31 5.63 11.86 4.43
CA GLU A 31 6.70 12.85 4.34
C GLU A 31 7.79 12.43 3.36
N LYS A 32 8.24 11.18 3.48
CA LYS A 32 9.30 10.62 2.64
C LYS A 32 8.89 10.47 1.17
N LEU A 33 7.63 10.14 0.90
CA LEU A 33 7.10 10.07 -0.47
C LEU A 33 6.69 11.44 -1.02
N GLY A 34 6.73 12.51 -0.21
CA GLY A 34 6.21 13.82 -0.59
C GLY A 34 4.71 13.78 -0.90
N ARG A 35 3.98 12.84 -0.29
CA ARG A 35 2.55 12.62 -0.52
C ARG A 35 1.75 13.09 0.68
N HIS A 36 0.50 13.46 0.42
CA HIS A 36 -0.41 13.79 1.51
C HIS A 36 -0.78 12.53 2.32
N ARG A 37 -0.81 12.64 3.65
CA ARG A 37 -1.14 11.53 4.58
C ARG A 37 -2.43 10.79 4.19
N SER A 38 -3.46 11.52 3.77
CA SER A 38 -4.76 10.92 3.39
C SER A 38 -4.69 10.13 2.10
N THR A 39 -3.72 10.39 1.23
CA THR A 39 -3.50 9.58 0.02
C THR A 39 -2.91 8.23 0.40
N ILE A 40 -1.90 8.22 1.27
CA ILE A 40 -1.32 6.98 1.79
C ILE A 40 -2.34 6.18 2.60
N PHE A 41 -3.10 6.84 3.48
CA PHE A 41 -4.14 6.20 4.29
C PHE A 41 -5.22 5.53 3.42
N ARG A 42 -5.73 6.25 2.40
CA ARG A 42 -6.71 5.67 1.45
C ARG A 42 -6.11 4.51 0.66
N GLN A 43 -4.85 4.60 0.27
CA GLN A 43 -4.22 3.52 -0.48
C GLN A 43 -4.02 2.26 0.38
N ILE A 44 -3.62 2.45 1.64
CA ILE A 44 -3.54 1.35 2.63
C ILE A 44 -4.91 0.74 2.86
N ALA A 45 -5.95 1.54 3.07
CA ALA A 45 -7.30 1.05 3.30
C ALA A 45 -7.85 0.26 2.10
N ARG A 46 -7.52 0.68 0.86
CA ARG A 46 -7.95 -0.02 -0.37
C ARG A 46 -7.29 -1.38 -0.57
N ASN A 47 -6.04 -1.54 -0.15
CA ASN A 47 -5.29 -2.79 -0.29
C ASN A 47 -5.11 -3.51 1.07
N LYS A 48 -5.91 -3.17 2.08
CA LYS A 48 -5.89 -3.89 3.35
C LYS A 48 -6.56 -5.24 3.12
N PHE A 49 -5.75 -6.30 3.08
CA PHE A 49 -6.25 -7.66 3.17
C PHE A 49 -6.29 -8.05 4.65
N GLU A 50 -7.48 -8.35 5.16
CA GLU A 50 -7.69 -8.83 6.51
C GLU A 50 -8.28 -10.23 6.40
N ASP A 51 -7.48 -11.24 6.75
CA ASP A 51 -7.94 -12.62 6.85
C ASP A 51 -8.18 -12.93 8.32
N ARG A 52 -9.44 -13.23 8.66
CA ARG A 52 -9.85 -13.55 10.03
C ARG A 52 -9.42 -14.93 10.49
N GLU A 53 -9.14 -15.85 9.57
CA GLU A 53 -8.71 -17.21 9.88
C GLU A 53 -7.19 -17.34 9.94
N MET A 54 -6.47 -16.45 9.25
CA MET A 54 -5.00 -16.37 9.28
C MET A 54 -4.52 -14.95 9.59
N PRO A 55 -4.53 -14.54 10.88
CA PRO A 55 -4.08 -13.20 11.28
C PRO A 55 -2.62 -12.93 10.93
N ASP A 56 -1.78 -13.97 10.84
CA ASP A 56 -0.36 -13.85 10.45
C ASP A 56 -0.16 -13.47 8.98
N LEU A 57 -1.18 -13.65 8.13
CA LEU A 57 -1.21 -13.19 6.73
C LEU A 57 -1.83 -11.79 6.58
N THR A 58 -2.22 -11.14 7.68
CA THR A 58 -2.80 -9.80 7.64
C THR A 58 -1.71 -8.76 7.36
N GLY A 59 -1.81 -8.08 6.22
CA GLY A 59 -0.79 -7.16 5.76
C GLY A 59 -1.24 -6.24 4.63
N TYR A 60 -0.44 -5.22 4.37
CA TYR A 60 -0.56 -4.45 3.14
C TYR A 60 0.29 -5.12 2.07
N PHE A 61 -0.36 -5.65 1.04
CA PHE A 61 0.32 -6.25 -0.10
C PHE A 61 0.23 -5.31 -1.31
N CYS A 62 1.34 -5.17 -2.03
CA CYS A 62 1.47 -4.47 -3.29
C CYS A 62 0.81 -5.28 -4.41
N VAL A 63 -0.49 -5.57 -4.28
CA VAL A 63 -1.29 -6.15 -5.35
C VAL A 63 -1.85 -4.99 -6.17
N THR A 64 -1.25 -4.71 -7.32
CA THR A 64 -1.83 -3.81 -8.30
C THR A 64 -3.09 -4.48 -8.85
N GLY A 65 -4.28 -3.98 -8.48
CA GLY A 65 -5.59 -4.45 -8.95
C GLY A 65 -5.87 -4.20 -10.43
N LYS A 66 -4.85 -4.35 -11.28
CA LYS A 66 -4.91 -4.36 -12.75
C LYS A 66 -4.01 -5.51 -13.24
N GLY A 67 -4.48 -6.75 -13.10
CA GLY A 67 -4.02 -7.87 -13.94
C GLY A 67 -2.97 -8.84 -13.38
N ALA A 68 -2.89 -9.09 -12.08
CA ALA A 68 -2.06 -10.19 -11.57
C ALA A 68 -2.76 -10.97 -10.45
N MET A 69 -3.86 -11.63 -10.83
CA MET A 69 -4.39 -12.81 -10.12
C MET A 69 -4.15 -14.03 -11.02
N MET A 70 -2.88 -14.33 -11.27
CA MET A 70 -2.34 -15.56 -11.86
C MET A 70 -0.83 -15.35 -11.77
N GLU A 71 -0.07 -16.02 -10.91
CA GLU A 71 0.40 -17.38 -11.16
C GLU A 71 1.18 -17.82 -9.91
N ALA A 72 0.53 -18.56 -9.02
CA ALA A 72 1.18 -19.34 -7.97
C ALA A 72 0.31 -20.57 -7.67
N ALA A 73 -0.01 -21.30 -8.74
CA ALA A 73 -0.42 -22.69 -8.66
C ALA A 73 0.54 -23.46 -9.57
N ARG A 74 1.69 -23.82 -9.03
CA ARG A 74 2.53 -24.90 -9.57
C ARG A 74 3.18 -25.65 -8.43
#